data_AF-A0A2V8ZGF2-F1
#
_entry.id   AF-A0A2V8ZGF2-F1
#
_cell.length_a   1.000
_cell.length_b   1.000
_cell.length_c   1.000
_cell.angle_alpha   90.00
_cell.angle_beta   90.00
_cell.angle_gamma   90.00
#
_symmetry.space_group_name_H-M   'P 1'
#
loop_
_entity.id
_entity.type
_entity.pdbx_description
1 polymer ?
#
loop_
_entity_poly.entity_id
_entity_poly.type
_entity_poly.pdbx_seq_one_letter_code
_entity_poly.pdbx_strand_id
1 'polypeptide(L)'
;MVLSYVAEIVADVATTTIDVFTVNVALVAPAGTVTLDGTLAAALLPASATLAPPAGAGALRIKGNGTVSISAAVGMFTADGAGNLTSGKLDTNGVGTGAALTAQAFTGTYTIGADNRGVMTW
;
A
#
# COMPACT_ATOMS: atom_id res chain seq x y z
N MET A 1 15.44 -2.95 -50.01
CA MET A 1 15.94 -4.26 -49.56
C MET A 1 16.13 -4.16 -48.05
N VAL A 2 15.29 -4.83 -47.27
CA VAL A 2 15.41 -4.90 -45.81
C VAL A 2 15.94 -6.29 -45.48
N LEU A 3 17.02 -6.36 -44.71
CA LEU A 3 17.53 -7.61 -44.14
C LEU A 3 16.71 -7.91 -42.88
N SER A 4 15.87 -8.94 -42.94
CA SER A 4 15.10 -9.42 -41.79
C SER A 4 16.03 -10.22 -40.87
N TYR A 5 16.19 -9.80 -39.61
CA TYR A 5 16.84 -10.60 -38.56
C TYR A 5 15.75 -11.31 -37.75
N VAL A 6 15.82 -12.64 -37.68
CA VAL A 6 14.97 -13.47 -36.82
C VAL A 6 15.85 -14.03 -35.71
N ALA A 7 15.43 -13.84 -34.45
CA ALA A 7 16.13 -14.42 -33.30
C ALA A 7 15.75 -15.91 -33.18
N GLU A 8 16.75 -16.78 -33.17
CA GLU A 8 16.59 -18.22 -32.92
C GLU A 8 16.84 -18.51 -31.44
N ILE A 9 15.89 -19.19 -30.78
CA ILE A 9 16.04 -19.64 -29.40
C ILE A 9 16.12 -21.17 -29.42
N VAL A 10 17.31 -21.71 -29.14
CA VAL A 10 17.56 -23.14 -29.00
C VAL A 10 17.62 -23.49 -27.51
N ALA A 11 16.81 -24.45 -27.08
CA ALA A 11 16.85 -25.01 -25.73
C ALA A 11 17.49 -26.40 -25.81
N ASP A 12 18.61 -26.61 -25.13
CA ASP A 12 19.24 -27.91 -24.97
C ASP A 12 18.86 -28.50 -23.60
N VAL A 13 18.37 -29.74 -23.58
CA VAL A 13 17.99 -30.45 -22.36
C VAL A 13 18.99 -31.55 -22.08
N ALA A 14 19.86 -31.31 -21.10
CA ALA A 14 20.93 -32.23 -20.77
C ALA A 14 20.59 -33.08 -19.52
N THR A 15 20.39 -34.38 -19.79
CA THR A 15 20.65 -35.59 -18.99
C THR A 15 19.53 -36.25 -18.17
N THR A 16 19.55 -37.58 -18.28
CA THR A 16 18.59 -38.58 -17.81
C THR A 16 18.50 -38.67 -16.29
N THR A 17 17.26 -38.69 -15.79
CA THR A 17 16.92 -38.99 -14.39
C THR A 17 16.76 -40.51 -14.20
N ILE A 18 17.30 -41.02 -13.09
CA ILE A 18 17.28 -42.45 -12.73
C ILE A 18 15.93 -42.82 -12.11
N ASP A 19 15.40 -44.00 -12.42
CA ASP A 19 14.09 -44.47 -11.94
C ASP A 19 14.01 -44.61 -10.41
N VAL A 20 12.98 -43.99 -9.82
CA VAL A 20 12.67 -44.11 -8.39
C VAL A 20 11.68 -45.27 -8.19
N PHE A 21 12.16 -46.41 -7.68
CA PHE A 21 11.29 -47.53 -7.30
C PHE A 21 10.64 -47.27 -5.94
N THR A 22 9.35 -46.98 -5.96
CA THR A 22 8.55 -46.82 -4.74
C THR A 22 7.83 -48.13 -4.43
N VAL A 23 8.33 -48.90 -3.45
CA VAL A 23 7.64 -50.11 -2.98
C VAL A 23 6.47 -49.68 -2.08
N ASN A 24 5.25 -50.01 -2.48
CA ASN A 24 4.04 -49.76 -1.69
C ASN A 24 3.66 -51.01 -0.89
N VAL A 25 3.86 -50.98 0.43
CA VAL A 25 3.11 -51.85 1.34
C VAL A 25 2.71 -51.06 2.59
N ALA A 26 1.41 -50.83 2.76
CA ALA A 26 0.83 -50.48 4.04
C ALA A 26 -0.57 -51.11 4.19
N LEU A 27 -0.64 -52.19 5.00
CA LEU A 27 -1.88 -52.83 5.43
C LEU A 27 -2.36 -52.18 6.74
N VAL A 28 -2.92 -50.97 6.69
CA VAL A 28 -3.73 -50.43 7.80
C VAL A 28 -4.83 -49.54 7.23
N ALA A 29 -6.09 -49.89 7.49
CA ALA A 29 -7.23 -49.03 7.20
C ALA A 29 -7.33 -47.91 8.27
N PRO A 30 -7.54 -46.65 7.88
CA PRO A 30 -7.67 -45.55 8.84
C PRO A 30 -8.93 -45.70 9.70
N ALA A 31 -8.79 -45.47 11.01
CA ALA A 31 -9.90 -45.48 11.96
C ALA A 31 -10.92 -44.37 11.61
N GLY A 32 -12.21 -44.71 11.64
CA GLY A 32 -13.31 -43.87 11.19
C GLY A 32 -13.38 -42.50 11.87
N THR A 33 -13.71 -41.48 11.08
CA THR A 33 -13.94 -40.10 11.52
C THR A 33 -15.31 -39.99 12.22
N VAL A 34 -15.32 -39.46 13.44
CA VAL A 34 -16.57 -39.09 14.13
C VAL A 34 -16.95 -37.66 13.75
N THR A 35 -18.13 -37.51 13.15
CA THR A 35 -18.76 -36.20 12.90
C THR A 35 -19.58 -35.81 14.12
N LEU A 36 -19.22 -34.72 14.78
CA LEU A 36 -20.06 -34.11 15.83
C LEU A 36 -21.25 -33.38 15.19
N ASP A 37 -22.40 -33.44 15.85
CA ASP A 37 -23.63 -32.74 15.42
C ASP A 37 -23.37 -31.23 15.31
N GLY A 38 -23.69 -30.68 14.14
CA GLY A 38 -23.31 -29.32 13.74
C GLY A 38 -24.01 -28.22 14.55
N THR A 39 -23.24 -27.21 14.94
CA THR A 39 -23.76 -25.95 15.49
C THR A 39 -24.38 -25.11 14.38
N LEU A 40 -25.64 -24.68 14.53
CA LEU A 40 -26.29 -23.72 13.64
C LEU A 40 -25.50 -22.40 13.63
N ALA A 41 -24.91 -22.06 12.48
CA ALA A 41 -24.27 -20.76 12.28
C ALA A 41 -25.35 -19.67 12.25
N ALA A 42 -25.30 -18.74 13.22
CA ALA A 42 -26.11 -17.53 13.16
C ALA A 42 -25.73 -16.72 11.90
N ALA A 43 -26.73 -16.27 11.14
CA ALA A 43 -26.53 -15.43 9.98
C ALA A 43 -25.88 -14.10 10.39
N LEU A 44 -24.56 -13.98 10.21
CA LEU A 44 -23.84 -12.74 10.43
C LEU A 44 -24.11 -11.83 9.23
N LEU A 45 -24.99 -10.84 9.39
CA LEU A 45 -25.16 -9.77 8.41
C LEU A 45 -23.77 -9.17 8.13
N PRO A 46 -23.36 -8.94 6.88
CA PRO A 46 -22.19 -8.11 6.59
C PRO A 46 -22.58 -6.67 6.92
N ALA A 47 -22.55 -6.32 8.20
CA ALA A 47 -22.58 -4.94 8.63
C ALA A 47 -21.23 -4.34 8.24
N SER A 48 -21.14 -3.88 6.98
CA SER A 48 -20.22 -2.82 6.61
C SER A 48 -20.63 -1.58 7.39
N ALA A 49 -20.26 -1.53 8.67
CA ALA A 49 -20.32 -0.32 9.44
C ALA A 49 -19.23 0.59 8.89
N THR A 50 -19.61 1.45 7.95
CA THR A 50 -18.83 2.65 7.62
C THR A 50 -18.84 3.53 8.85
N LEU A 51 -17.98 3.23 9.83
CA LEU A 51 -17.82 4.08 11.00
C LEU A 51 -17.31 5.42 10.49
N ALA A 52 -18.01 6.50 10.88
CA ALA A 52 -17.53 7.84 10.64
C ALA A 52 -16.07 7.96 11.13
N PRO A 53 -15.22 8.76 10.46
CA PRO A 53 -13.85 8.95 10.90
C PRO A 53 -13.81 9.30 12.41
N PRO A 54 -12.83 8.77 13.17
CA PRO A 54 -12.69 9.08 14.59
C PRO A 54 -12.76 10.59 14.82
N ALA A 55 -13.35 11.03 15.94
CA ALA A 55 -13.37 12.43 16.31
C ALA A 55 -11.92 12.97 16.32
N GLY A 56 -11.64 13.97 15.48
CA GLY A 56 -10.28 14.49 15.24
C GLY A 56 -9.67 14.13 13.88
N ALA A 57 -10.32 13.26 13.09
CA ALA A 57 -10.02 13.07 11.67
C ALA A 57 -10.49 14.25 10.81
N GLY A 58 -9.85 15.40 11.01
CA GLY A 58 -9.95 16.53 10.11
C GLY A 58 -9.24 16.25 8.79
N ALA A 59 -9.77 16.83 7.71
CA ALA A 59 -9.09 16.88 6.42
C ALA A 59 -7.70 17.53 6.58
N LEU A 60 -6.73 17.08 5.77
CA LEU A 60 -5.44 17.76 5.61
C LEU A 60 -5.71 19.23 5.25
N ARG A 61 -5.29 20.17 6.11
CA ARG A 61 -5.47 21.62 5.89
C ARG A 61 -4.25 22.18 5.19
N ILE A 62 -4.43 22.55 3.92
CA ILE A 62 -3.43 23.25 3.11
C ILE A 62 -3.86 24.71 3.02
N LYS A 63 -3.01 25.65 3.45
CA LYS A 63 -3.26 27.08 3.23
C LYS A 63 -2.77 27.45 1.83
N GLY A 64 -3.70 27.80 0.92
CA GLY A 64 -3.35 28.55 -0.28
C GLY A 64 -2.94 29.97 0.09
N ASN A 65 -1.93 30.52 -0.58
CA ASN A 65 -1.65 31.95 -0.54
C ASN A 65 -2.82 32.65 -1.25
N GLY A 66 -3.59 33.50 -0.56
CA GLY A 66 -4.98 33.91 -0.87
C GLY A 66 -5.36 34.41 -2.27
N THR A 67 -4.41 34.47 -3.21
CA THR A 67 -4.60 34.67 -4.66
C THR A 67 -4.84 33.35 -5.42
N VAL A 68 -4.50 32.21 -4.81
CA VAL A 68 -4.47 30.89 -5.45
C VAL A 68 -5.16 29.86 -4.57
N SER A 69 -6.06 29.08 -5.16
CA SER A 69 -6.75 28.01 -4.43
C SER A 69 -6.08 26.67 -4.71
N ILE A 70 -5.35 26.15 -3.73
CA ILE A 70 -4.79 24.79 -3.79
C ILE A 70 -5.89 23.82 -3.37
N SER A 71 -6.36 22.98 -4.30
CA SER A 71 -7.40 21.99 -4.07
C SER A 71 -6.84 20.63 -3.65
N ALA A 72 -5.59 20.33 -3.97
CA ALA A 72 -4.90 19.13 -3.55
C ALA A 72 -3.40 19.40 -3.41
N ALA A 73 -2.75 18.69 -2.49
CA ALA A 73 -1.31 18.55 -2.53
C ALA A 73 -0.89 17.17 -2.04
N VAL A 74 0.19 16.68 -2.63
CA VAL A 74 0.80 15.38 -2.32
C VAL A 74 2.29 15.61 -2.17
N GLY A 75 2.93 14.91 -1.25
CA GLY A 75 4.36 15.14 -1.05
C GLY A 75 4.99 14.16 -0.10
N MET A 76 6.27 14.41 0.14
CA MET A 76 7.09 13.65 1.08
C MET A 76 7.93 14.61 1.90
N PHE A 77 8.30 14.20 3.11
CA PHE A 77 9.18 14.96 3.99
C PHE A 77 10.03 14.01 4.84
N THR A 78 11.11 14.55 5.39
CA THR A 78 11.94 13.89 6.40
C THR A 78 11.76 14.62 7.72
N ALA A 79 11.28 13.90 8.73
CA ALA A 79 11.22 14.39 10.11
C ALA A 79 12.44 13.91 10.90
N ASP A 80 13.00 14.76 11.76
CA ASP A 80 14.20 14.45 12.56
C ASP A 80 13.91 13.75 13.90
N GLY A 81 12.63 13.54 14.23
CA GLY A 81 12.21 13.02 15.54
C GLY A 81 12.24 14.03 16.70
N ALA A 82 12.78 15.24 16.49
CA ALA A 82 12.89 16.31 17.48
C ALA A 82 11.91 17.47 17.24
N GLY A 83 11.05 17.35 16.23
CA GLY A 83 10.03 18.35 15.88
C GLY A 83 10.35 19.18 14.64
N ASN A 84 11.42 18.86 13.90
CA ASN A 84 11.78 19.57 12.67
C ASN A 84 11.55 18.70 11.42
N LEU A 85 11.20 19.38 10.32
CA LEU A 85 11.17 18.83 8.97
C LEU A 85 12.42 19.31 8.24
N THR A 86 13.40 18.42 8.10
CA THR A 86 14.74 18.75 7.58
C THR A 86 14.77 18.84 6.05
N SER A 87 13.79 18.24 5.39
CA SER A 87 13.58 18.34 3.95
C SER A 87 12.16 17.92 3.60
N GLY A 88 11.64 18.43 2.49
CA GLY A 88 10.37 18.00 1.93
C GLY A 88 10.15 18.49 0.51
N LYS A 89 9.26 17.80 -0.20
CA LYS A 89 8.79 18.16 -1.54
C LYS A 89 7.29 17.98 -1.62
N LEU A 90 6.61 18.97 -2.19
CA LEU A 90 5.17 19.01 -2.37
C LEU A 90 4.82 19.28 -3.83
N ASP A 91 3.96 18.45 -4.39
CA ASP A 91 3.20 18.74 -5.61
C ASP A 91 1.86 19.36 -5.20
N THR A 92 1.48 20.47 -5.81
CA THR A 92 0.19 21.13 -5.59
C THR A 92 -0.61 21.11 -6.89
N ASN A 93 -1.92 21.00 -6.76
CA ASN A 93 -2.86 21.24 -7.84
C ASN A 93 -3.99 22.15 -7.35
N GLY A 94 -4.45 23.04 -8.23
CA GLY A 94 -5.41 24.06 -7.86
C GLY A 94 -5.83 24.94 -9.03
N VAL A 95 -6.55 26.00 -8.71
CA VAL A 95 -7.00 27.01 -9.68
C VAL A 95 -6.27 28.33 -9.47
N GLY A 96 -5.80 28.92 -10.58
CA GLY A 96 -5.02 30.16 -10.61
C GLY A 96 -3.58 29.96 -11.10
N THR A 97 -2.97 31.02 -11.61
CA THR A 97 -1.57 31.00 -12.06
C THR A 97 -0.66 30.71 -10.86
N GLY A 98 0.15 29.66 -10.96
CA GLY A 98 1.02 29.19 -9.87
C GLY A 98 0.37 28.23 -8.87
N ALA A 99 -0.86 27.75 -9.13
CA ALA A 99 -1.54 26.75 -8.29
C ALA A 99 -1.05 25.32 -8.46
N ALA A 100 -0.50 25.03 -9.64
CA ALA A 100 0.07 23.75 -9.99
C ALA A 100 1.59 23.87 -9.93
N LEU A 101 2.18 23.41 -8.83
CA LEU A 101 3.63 23.37 -8.64
C LEU A 101 4.05 21.92 -8.48
N THR A 102 5.18 21.56 -9.08
CA THR A 102 5.76 20.22 -8.98
C THR A 102 7.04 20.29 -8.16
N ALA A 103 7.21 19.34 -7.24
CA ALA A 103 8.38 19.13 -6.41
C ALA A 103 8.83 20.39 -5.64
N GLN A 104 7.88 21.21 -5.18
CA GLN A 104 8.17 22.41 -4.40
C GLN A 104 8.84 22.04 -3.08
N ALA A 105 10.09 22.50 -2.91
CA ALA A 105 10.85 22.22 -1.70
C ALA A 105 10.29 22.99 -0.49
N PHE A 106 10.31 22.35 0.67
CA PHE A 106 9.97 23.00 1.94
C PHE A 106 10.77 22.41 3.11
N THR A 107 10.86 23.19 4.18
CA THR A 107 11.29 22.77 5.52
C THR A 107 10.35 23.39 6.54
N GLY A 108 10.37 22.92 7.78
CA GLY A 108 9.40 23.41 8.76
C GLY A 108 9.51 22.71 10.10
N THR A 109 8.45 22.81 10.89
CA THR A 109 8.32 22.12 12.17
C THR A 109 7.09 21.24 12.19
N TYR A 110 7.09 20.27 13.10
CA TYR A 110 5.91 19.46 13.39
C TYR A 110 5.78 19.20 14.89
N THR A 111 4.54 18.95 15.30
CA THR A 111 4.21 18.48 16.65
C THR A 111 3.32 17.26 16.53
N ILE A 112 3.42 16.32 17.47
CA ILE A 112 2.50 15.19 17.61
C ILE A 112 1.61 15.47 18.82
N GLY A 113 0.30 15.53 18.59
CA GLY A 113 -0.70 15.72 19.64
C GLY A 113 -0.87 14.47 20.52
N ALA A 114 -1.57 14.65 21.64
CA ALA A 114 -1.93 13.55 22.54
C ALA A 114 -2.83 12.48 21.88
N ASP A 115 -3.44 12.81 20.75
CA ASP A 115 -4.22 11.92 19.88
C ASP A 115 -3.37 11.18 18.82
N ASN A 116 -2.04 11.25 18.95
CA ASN A 116 -1.07 10.70 18.00
C ASN A 116 -1.15 11.27 16.58
N ARG A 117 -1.78 12.44 16.39
CA ARG A 117 -1.82 13.12 15.08
C ARG A 117 -0.74 14.19 14.98
N GLY A 118 -0.15 14.29 13.79
CA GLY A 118 0.83 15.33 13.47
C GLY A 118 0.19 16.63 12.98
N VAL A 119 0.70 17.77 13.47
CA VAL A 119 0.50 19.09 12.87
C VAL A 119 1.83 19.58 12.31
N MET A 120 1.83 20.05 11.08
CA MET A 120 3.02 20.57 10.39
C MET A 120 2.88 22.05 10.08
N THR A 121 3.99 22.78 10.15
CA THR A 121 4.07 24.22 9.82
C THR A 121 5.27 24.46 8.92
N TRP A 122 5.04 25.09 7.77
CA TRP A 122 6.06 25.53 6.80
C TRP A 122 5.59 26.78 6.06
#